data_AF-A0A951M228-F1
#
_entry.id   AF-A0A951M228-F1
#
_cell.length_a   1.000
_cell.length_b   1.000
_cell.length_c   1.000
_cell.angle_alpha   90.00
_cell.angle_beta   90.00
_cell.angle_gamma   90.00
#
_symmetry.space_group_name_H-M   'P 1'
#
loop_
_entity.id
_entity.type
_entity.pdbx_description
1 polymer ?
#
loop_
_entity_poly.entity_id
_entity_poly.type
_entity_poly.pdbx_seq_one_letter_code
_entity_poly.pdbx_strand_id
1 'polypeptide(L)'
;MPTTAAKPRKKTARKTTVRKKAKSKPDIAASYNHHKFFGNKQYTGMQIGRSHSWHYDRGDWKETKITPDLWQIHYAVTKRRKGKAPKGSGVPVGTGYHWYIMAHQDVRKLNADDYSTVLSGFKFKVAHMRAAKKKWSASAATRRKYLVGFLKEMIAQLMQEPLELEFEYKEETYHGEAVPVTQACMNGVCYEYEINLNGEYIGIIRRASSGWKMNESEDQKFIKAIGQQIEALE
;
A
#
# COMPACT_ATOMS: atom_id res chain seq x y z
N MET A 1 -59.06 -59.01 38.70
CA MET A 1 -59.07 -57.56 38.46
C MET A 1 -58.79 -57.31 36.98
N PRO A 2 -59.49 -56.36 36.34
CA PRO A 2 -59.76 -56.40 34.92
C PRO A 2 -58.73 -55.62 34.08
N THR A 3 -58.50 -56.19 32.91
CA THR A 3 -57.90 -55.63 31.69
C THR A 3 -58.57 -54.31 31.30
N THR A 4 -57.80 -53.30 30.92
CA THR A 4 -58.33 -52.22 30.05
C THR A 4 -57.22 -51.54 29.26
N ALA A 5 -57.60 -51.19 28.03
CA ALA A 5 -56.75 -51.01 26.88
C ALA A 5 -56.08 -49.63 26.77
N ALA A 6 -55.01 -49.62 25.98
CA ALA A 6 -54.22 -48.46 25.62
C ALA A 6 -55.02 -47.40 24.83
N LYS A 7 -54.74 -46.12 25.10
CA LYS A 7 -55.15 -44.94 24.30
C LYS A 7 -53.92 -44.28 23.64
N PRO A 8 -54.11 -43.61 22.49
CA PRO A 8 -53.07 -43.44 21.47
C PRO A 8 -52.18 -42.22 21.73
N ARG A 9 -50.87 -42.38 21.54
CA ARG A 9 -49.89 -41.28 21.60
C ARG A 9 -49.79 -40.60 20.22
N LYS A 10 -50.19 -39.34 20.15
CA LYS A 10 -50.12 -38.46 18.97
C LYS A 10 -48.70 -38.44 18.38
N LYS A 11 -48.59 -38.74 17.08
CA LYS A 11 -47.38 -38.51 16.26
C LYS A 11 -47.17 -37.01 16.08
N THR A 12 -46.15 -36.45 16.72
CA THR A 12 -45.62 -35.12 16.36
C THR A 12 -44.52 -35.29 15.31
N ALA A 13 -44.78 -34.77 14.12
CA ALA A 13 -43.87 -34.78 12.98
C ALA A 13 -42.56 -34.06 13.33
N ARG A 14 -41.45 -34.78 13.20
CA ARG A 14 -40.09 -34.24 13.35
C ARG A 14 -39.78 -33.38 12.12
N LYS A 15 -39.98 -32.06 12.23
CA LYS A 15 -39.51 -31.09 11.23
C LYS A 15 -37.99 -31.17 11.16
N THR A 16 -37.47 -31.78 10.10
CA THR A 16 -36.07 -31.74 9.70
C THR A 16 -35.70 -30.29 9.36
N THR A 17 -35.09 -29.59 10.31
CA THR A 17 -34.48 -28.29 10.07
C THR A 17 -33.25 -28.52 9.18
N VAL A 18 -33.38 -28.17 7.89
CA VAL A 18 -32.27 -28.09 6.96
C VAL A 18 -31.32 -27.01 7.48
N ARG A 19 -30.24 -27.45 8.12
CA ARG A 19 -29.18 -26.58 8.63
C ARG A 19 -28.49 -25.97 7.41
N LYS A 20 -28.81 -24.71 7.08
CA LYS A 20 -28.08 -23.93 6.07
C LYS A 20 -26.60 -24.01 6.42
N LYS A 21 -25.80 -24.65 5.55
CA LYS A 21 -24.33 -24.67 5.68
C LYS A 21 -23.86 -23.23 5.77
N ALA A 22 -23.25 -22.87 6.90
CA ALA A 22 -22.50 -21.64 7.02
C ALA A 22 -21.47 -21.63 5.88
N LYS A 23 -21.49 -20.59 5.02
CA LYS A 23 -20.48 -20.41 3.98
C LYS A 23 -19.12 -20.46 4.66
N SER A 24 -18.30 -21.43 4.30
CA SER A 24 -16.91 -21.54 4.76
C SER A 24 -16.22 -20.20 4.50
N LYS A 25 -15.53 -19.67 5.51
CA LYS A 25 -14.75 -18.43 5.36
C LYS A 25 -13.86 -18.59 4.12
N PRO A 26 -13.85 -17.62 3.19
CA PRO A 26 -13.08 -17.73 1.96
C PRO A 26 -11.61 -17.94 2.30
N ASP A 27 -10.94 -18.85 1.57
CA ASP A 27 -9.51 -19.09 1.75
C ASP A 27 -8.72 -17.85 1.33
N ILE A 28 -8.34 -17.07 2.34
CA ILE A 28 -7.61 -15.82 2.18
C ILE A 28 -6.25 -16.09 1.52
N ALA A 29 -5.62 -17.24 1.80
CA ALA A 29 -4.32 -17.57 1.23
C ALA A 29 -4.42 -17.81 -0.30
N ALA A 30 -5.43 -18.56 -0.74
CA ALA A 30 -5.70 -18.76 -2.16
C ALA A 30 -5.90 -17.43 -2.91
N SER A 31 -6.62 -16.48 -2.30
CA SER A 31 -6.93 -15.18 -2.93
C SER A 31 -5.70 -14.37 -3.35
N TYR A 32 -4.55 -14.53 -2.69
CA TYR A 32 -3.32 -13.84 -3.09
C TYR A 32 -2.78 -14.33 -4.43
N ASN A 33 -2.94 -15.62 -4.73
CA ASN A 33 -2.45 -16.25 -5.95
C ASN A 33 -3.38 -16.02 -7.15
N HIS A 34 -4.61 -15.58 -6.91
CA HIS A 34 -5.56 -15.27 -7.97
C HIS A 34 -5.06 -14.09 -8.82
N HIS A 35 -5.26 -14.20 -10.14
CA HIS A 35 -5.09 -13.11 -11.06
C HIS A 35 -6.08 -11.98 -10.75
N LYS A 36 -5.57 -10.76 -10.79
CA LYS A 36 -6.28 -9.50 -10.51
C LYS A 36 -6.00 -8.56 -11.68
N PHE A 37 -6.85 -7.56 -11.86
CA PHE A 37 -6.73 -6.57 -12.93
C PHE A 37 -6.75 -5.15 -12.35
N PHE A 38 -5.97 -4.26 -12.96
CA PHE A 38 -5.97 -2.82 -12.71
C PHE A 38 -5.81 -2.11 -14.04
N GLY A 39 -6.87 -1.40 -14.47
CA GLY A 39 -7.02 -1.03 -15.88
C GLY A 39 -6.83 -2.27 -16.76
N ASN A 40 -5.90 -2.18 -17.71
CA ASN A 40 -5.58 -3.26 -18.66
C ASN A 40 -4.41 -4.15 -18.18
N LYS A 41 -3.91 -3.98 -16.95
CA LYS A 41 -2.75 -4.73 -16.42
C LYS A 41 -3.20 -5.86 -15.49
N GLN A 42 -2.84 -7.10 -15.83
CA GLN A 42 -3.03 -8.27 -14.97
C GLN A 42 -1.89 -8.40 -13.95
N TYR A 43 -2.22 -8.69 -12.69
CA TYR A 43 -1.24 -8.89 -11.62
C TYR A 43 -1.65 -10.01 -10.65
N THR A 44 -0.72 -10.39 -9.76
CA THR A 44 -0.94 -11.37 -8.68
C THR A 44 -0.33 -10.85 -7.37
N GLY A 45 -0.66 -11.47 -6.25
CA GLY A 45 -0.19 -11.07 -4.93
C GLY A 45 -1.19 -10.16 -4.21
N MET A 46 -0.65 -9.19 -3.46
CA MET A 46 -1.44 -8.25 -2.65
C MET A 46 -2.31 -7.38 -3.56
N GLN A 47 -3.57 -7.20 -3.17
CA GLN A 47 -4.51 -6.31 -3.86
C GLN A 47 -4.11 -4.84 -3.69
N ILE A 48 -4.31 -4.03 -4.74
CA ILE A 48 -4.09 -2.57 -4.72
C ILE A 48 -4.91 -1.92 -3.59
N GLY A 49 -4.32 -0.91 -2.94
CA GLY A 49 -4.89 -0.22 -1.77
C GLY A 49 -4.66 -0.94 -0.43
N ARG A 50 -4.23 -2.21 -0.41
CA ARG A 50 -3.82 -2.88 0.84
C ARG A 50 -2.35 -2.57 1.17
N SER A 51 -1.99 -2.69 2.44
CA SER A 51 -0.66 -2.38 2.94
C SER A 51 0.01 -3.59 3.60
N HIS A 52 1.34 -3.52 3.67
CA HIS A 52 2.13 -4.39 4.54
C HIS A 52 2.94 -3.53 5.50
N SER A 53 2.92 -3.90 6.77
CA SER A 53 3.78 -3.30 7.79
C SER A 53 4.92 -4.27 8.14
N TRP A 54 6.14 -3.74 8.13
CA TRP A 54 7.37 -4.47 8.45
C TRP A 54 8.13 -3.75 9.54
N HIS A 55 8.77 -4.51 10.42
CA HIS A 55 9.80 -3.99 11.30
C HIS A 55 11.15 -4.38 10.71
N TYR A 56 11.98 -3.38 10.45
CA TYR A 56 13.37 -3.55 10.09
C TYR A 56 14.16 -3.64 11.38
N ASP A 57 15.17 -4.51 11.42
CA ASP A 57 16.02 -4.58 12.61
C ASP A 57 16.95 -3.37 12.64
N ARG A 58 17.74 -3.27 13.71
CA ARG A 58 18.87 -2.36 13.71
C ARG A 58 19.83 -2.76 12.58
N GLY A 59 20.04 -1.82 11.65
CA GLY A 59 20.99 -1.97 10.54
C GLY A 59 21.88 -0.75 10.47
N ASP A 60 23.04 -0.90 9.83
CA ASP A 60 23.98 0.20 9.66
C ASP A 60 23.58 1.02 8.43
N TRP A 61 23.35 2.31 8.63
CA TRP A 61 23.21 3.28 7.57
C TRP A 61 24.60 3.88 7.28
N LYS A 62 25.08 3.69 6.05
CA LYS A 62 26.38 4.19 5.61
C LYS A 62 26.21 5.11 4.41
N GLU A 63 26.86 6.26 4.47
CA GLU A 63 26.84 7.23 3.38
C GLU A 63 28.25 7.65 3.00
N THR A 64 28.45 7.86 1.70
CA THR A 64 29.70 8.37 1.15
C THR A 64 29.37 9.52 0.21
N LYS A 65 29.95 10.69 0.46
CA LYS A 65 29.83 11.84 -0.46
C LYS A 65 30.57 11.54 -1.75
N ILE A 66 29.89 11.59 -2.89
CA ILE A 66 30.44 11.31 -4.21
C ILE A 66 30.74 12.62 -4.96
N THR A 67 29.80 13.58 -4.91
CA THR A 67 29.96 14.94 -5.42
C THR A 67 29.35 15.94 -4.42
N PRO A 68 29.45 17.28 -4.62
CA PRO A 68 28.87 18.26 -3.71
C PRO A 68 27.42 17.97 -3.32
N ASP A 69 26.60 17.53 -4.29
CA ASP A 69 25.16 17.31 -4.16
C ASP A 69 24.74 15.84 -4.31
N LEU A 70 25.71 14.90 -4.38
CA LEU A 70 25.43 13.48 -4.53
C LEU A 70 26.10 12.65 -3.46
N TRP A 71 25.30 11.87 -2.76
CA TRP A 71 25.76 10.88 -1.78
C TRP A 71 25.34 9.49 -2.20
N GLN A 72 26.24 8.53 -2.02
CA GLN A 72 25.91 7.12 -2.11
C GLN A 72 25.44 6.66 -0.73
N ILE A 73 24.30 5.96 -0.69
CA ILE A 73 23.78 5.35 0.53
C ILE A 73 23.85 3.82 0.46
N HIS A 74 24.10 3.18 1.60
CA HIS A 74 24.02 1.74 1.78
C HIS A 74 23.36 1.40 3.12
N TYR A 75 22.31 0.57 3.05
CA TYR A 75 21.59 0.07 4.21
C TYR A 75 21.22 -1.40 4.00
N ALA A 76 21.63 -2.27 4.92
CA ALA A 76 21.40 -3.71 4.83
C ALA A 76 20.96 -4.27 6.18
N VAL A 77 19.81 -4.95 6.19
CA VAL A 77 19.26 -5.56 7.40
C VAL A 77 18.23 -6.65 7.08
N THR A 78 17.94 -7.50 8.06
CA THR A 78 16.78 -8.38 8.01
C THR A 78 15.50 -7.60 8.35
N LYS A 79 14.40 -7.94 7.67
CA LYS A 79 13.07 -7.39 7.96
C LYS A 79 12.08 -8.48 8.33
N ARG A 80 11.18 -8.19 9.26
CA ARG A 80 10.15 -9.12 9.75
C ARG A 80 8.75 -8.56 9.57
N ARG A 81 7.77 -9.42 9.27
CA ARG A 81 6.36 -8.98 9.18
C ARG A 81 5.88 -8.56 10.58
N LYS A 82 5.12 -7.47 10.67
CA LYS A 82 4.46 -7.08 11.92
C LYS A 82 3.45 -8.13 12.40
N GLY A 83 2.80 -8.85 11.48
CA GLY A 83 1.88 -9.95 11.77
C GLY A 83 2.24 -11.24 11.05
N LYS A 84 1.84 -12.39 11.62
CA LYS A 84 2.06 -13.70 10.98
C LYS A 84 1.34 -13.78 9.64
N ALA A 85 2.02 -14.31 8.63
CA ALA A 85 1.40 -14.56 7.33
C ALA A 85 0.35 -15.69 7.46
N PRO A 86 -0.81 -15.59 6.77
CA PRO A 86 -1.74 -16.71 6.67
C PRO A 86 -1.04 -17.98 6.19
N LYS A 87 -1.42 -19.14 6.73
CA LYS A 87 -0.85 -20.43 6.33
C LYS A 87 -1.07 -20.65 4.83
N GLY A 88 -0.03 -21.06 4.11
CA GLY A 88 -0.08 -21.25 2.66
C GLY A 88 -0.03 -19.97 1.82
N SER A 89 0.09 -18.80 2.44
CA SER A 89 0.26 -17.52 1.73
C SER A 89 1.72 -17.11 1.59
N GLY A 90 1.98 -16.14 0.70
CA GLY A 90 3.32 -15.62 0.46
C GLY A 90 4.04 -16.34 -0.67
N VAL A 91 5.30 -15.98 -0.88
CA VAL A 91 6.13 -16.58 -1.91
C VAL A 91 7.10 -17.61 -1.33
N PRO A 92 7.52 -18.63 -2.12
CA PRO A 92 8.45 -19.64 -1.65
C PRO A 92 9.78 -19.07 -1.16
N VAL A 93 10.40 -19.74 -0.19
CA VAL A 93 11.76 -19.43 0.29
C VAL A 93 12.75 -19.45 -0.87
N GLY A 94 13.68 -18.50 -0.89
CA GLY A 94 14.62 -18.30 -1.99
C GLY A 94 14.09 -17.42 -3.13
N THR A 95 12.84 -16.95 -3.05
CA THR A 95 12.34 -15.91 -3.97
C THR A 95 13.04 -14.58 -3.67
N GLY A 96 13.61 -13.98 -4.72
CA GLY A 96 14.26 -12.67 -4.66
C GLY A 96 13.42 -11.60 -5.33
N TYR A 97 13.57 -10.35 -4.90
CA TYR A 97 12.97 -9.20 -5.58
C TYR A 97 14.00 -8.11 -5.78
N HIS A 98 13.92 -7.47 -6.93
CA HIS A 98 14.64 -6.23 -7.19
C HIS A 98 13.61 -5.12 -7.29
N TRP A 99 13.59 -4.28 -6.26
CA TRP A 99 12.78 -3.08 -6.19
C TRP A 99 13.67 -1.88 -6.44
N TYR A 100 13.18 -0.93 -7.23
CA TYR A 100 13.72 0.42 -7.27
C TYR A 100 12.89 1.29 -6.33
N ILE A 101 13.54 2.11 -5.51
CA ILE A 101 12.88 3.03 -4.60
C ILE A 101 13.21 4.44 -5.09
N MET A 102 12.17 5.21 -5.37
CA MET A 102 12.27 6.65 -5.62
C MET A 102 11.62 7.32 -4.42
N ALA A 103 12.44 7.97 -3.61
CA ALA A 103 12.00 8.52 -2.35
C ALA A 103 12.82 9.77 -2.02
N HIS A 104 12.21 10.69 -1.29
CA HIS A 104 12.89 11.77 -0.62
C HIS A 104 13.05 11.41 0.86
N GLN A 105 14.05 12.02 1.49
CA GLN A 105 14.32 11.86 2.91
C GLN A 105 14.20 13.23 3.58
N ASP A 106 13.28 13.35 4.51
CA ASP A 106 13.15 14.54 5.35
C ASP A 106 13.90 14.31 6.65
N VAL A 107 14.85 15.19 6.94
CA VAL A 107 15.74 15.07 8.10
C VAL A 107 15.71 16.35 8.90
N ARG A 108 15.46 16.25 10.21
CA ARG A 108 15.49 17.41 11.13
C ARG A 108 16.44 17.13 12.28
N LYS A 109 17.35 18.06 12.54
CA LYS A 109 18.21 17.99 13.73
C LYS A 109 17.37 18.24 14.97
N LEU A 110 17.44 17.33 15.94
CA LEU A 110 16.69 17.42 17.19
C LEU A 110 17.57 17.97 18.32
N ASN A 111 18.82 17.51 18.37
CA ASN A 111 19.83 17.97 19.32
C ASN A 111 21.23 17.74 18.74
N ALA A 112 22.29 17.73 19.56
CA ALA A 112 23.66 17.58 19.10
C ALA A 112 23.88 16.33 18.22
N ASP A 113 23.30 15.21 18.64
CA ASP A 113 23.59 13.87 18.11
C ASP A 113 22.37 13.18 17.47
N ASP A 114 21.16 13.68 17.72
CA ASP A 114 19.93 13.10 17.21
C ASP A 114 19.33 13.89 16.05
N TYR A 115 18.92 13.14 15.04
CA TYR A 115 18.16 13.63 13.90
C TYR A 115 16.92 12.75 13.71
N SER A 116 15.75 13.36 13.51
CA SER A 116 14.61 12.61 12.98
C SER A 116 14.84 12.36 11.49
N THR A 117 14.37 11.22 11.01
CA THR A 117 14.41 10.89 9.58
C THR A 117 13.13 10.21 9.14
N VAL A 118 12.58 10.68 8.02
CA VAL A 118 11.43 10.10 7.34
C VAL A 118 11.85 9.84 5.90
N LEU A 119 11.55 8.64 5.39
CA LEU A 119 11.78 8.28 3.99
C LEU A 119 10.43 7.98 3.33
N SER A 120 10.02 8.83 2.40
CA SER A 120 8.70 8.79 1.75
C SER A 120 8.84 8.72 0.24
N GLY A 121 7.95 7.97 -0.41
CA GLY A 121 7.92 7.83 -1.85
C GLY A 121 7.47 6.46 -2.35
N PHE A 122 7.91 6.09 -3.55
CA PHE A 122 7.39 4.96 -4.30
C PHE A 122 8.39 3.82 -4.42
N LYS A 123 7.85 2.59 -4.48
CA LYS A 123 8.65 1.38 -4.71
C LYS A 123 8.15 0.63 -5.94
N PHE A 124 8.98 0.62 -6.97
CA PHE A 124 8.69 0.01 -8.27
C PHE A 124 9.34 -1.37 -8.43
N LYS A 125 8.58 -2.37 -8.90
CA LYS A 125 9.08 -3.74 -9.11
C LYS A 125 9.85 -3.83 -10.42
N VAL A 126 11.17 -3.85 -10.37
CA VAL A 126 12.02 -3.96 -11.57
C VAL A 126 12.10 -5.41 -12.05
N ALA A 127 12.30 -6.35 -11.13
CA ALA A 127 12.39 -7.78 -11.45
C ALA A 127 12.09 -8.65 -10.22
N HIS A 128 11.89 -9.94 -10.46
CA HIS A 128 11.87 -10.95 -9.40
C HIS A 128 12.70 -12.17 -9.80
N MET A 129 13.17 -12.91 -8.82
CA MET A 129 13.88 -14.17 -8.99
C MET A 129 12.99 -15.29 -8.47
N ARG A 130 12.77 -16.32 -9.29
CA ARG A 130 11.99 -17.50 -8.88
C ARG A 130 12.85 -18.44 -8.05
N ALA A 131 12.34 -18.85 -6.88
CA ALA A 131 13.03 -19.76 -5.96
C ALA A 131 13.63 -20.99 -6.65
N ALA A 132 12.84 -21.67 -7.49
CA ALA A 132 13.27 -22.91 -8.15
C ALA A 132 14.36 -22.72 -9.23
N LYS A 133 14.43 -21.54 -9.86
CA LYS A 133 15.28 -21.32 -11.05
C LYS A 133 16.54 -20.51 -10.76
N LYS A 134 16.63 -19.87 -9.59
CA LYS A 134 17.72 -18.93 -9.21
C LYS A 134 18.09 -17.92 -10.32
N LYS A 135 17.13 -17.60 -11.19
CA LYS A 135 17.28 -16.73 -12.35
C LYS A 135 16.32 -15.57 -12.25
N TRP A 136 16.83 -14.36 -12.50
CA TRP A 136 16.03 -13.14 -12.57
C TRP A 136 15.07 -13.17 -13.76
N SER A 137 13.88 -12.60 -13.57
CA SER A 137 12.83 -12.52 -14.59
C SER A 137 13.19 -11.61 -15.77
N ALA A 138 14.22 -10.79 -15.64
CA ALA A 138 14.66 -9.84 -16.66
C ALA A 138 16.19 -9.68 -16.66
N SER A 139 16.78 -9.49 -17.83
CA SER A 139 18.22 -9.22 -18.00
C SER A 139 18.59 -7.85 -17.41
N ALA A 140 19.89 -7.56 -17.22
CA ALA A 140 20.33 -6.22 -16.79
C ALA A 140 19.88 -5.11 -17.76
N ALA A 141 20.04 -5.33 -19.07
CA ALA A 141 19.61 -4.38 -20.09
C ALA A 141 18.10 -4.14 -20.08
N THR A 142 17.30 -5.20 -19.95
CA THR A 142 15.83 -5.09 -19.86
C THR A 142 15.41 -4.34 -18.59
N ARG A 143 16.04 -4.64 -17.45
CA ARG A 143 15.78 -3.93 -16.18
C ARG A 143 16.04 -2.42 -16.29
N ARG A 144 17.13 -2.04 -16.97
CA ARG A 144 17.45 -0.64 -17.26
C ARG A 144 16.39 0.04 -18.12
N LYS A 145 15.92 -0.62 -19.19
CA LYS A 145 14.84 -0.08 -20.05
C LYS A 145 13.55 0.16 -19.27
N TYR A 146 13.16 -0.77 -18.39
CA TYR A 146 12.00 -0.59 -17.53
C TYR A 146 12.16 0.58 -16.57
N LEU A 147 13.35 0.74 -15.97
CA LEU A 147 13.62 1.86 -15.09
C LEU A 147 13.57 3.20 -15.83
N VAL A 148 14.15 3.29 -17.03
CA VAL A 148 14.05 4.51 -17.86
C VAL A 148 12.60 4.86 -18.17
N GLY A 149 11.77 3.88 -18.51
CA GLY A 149 10.33 4.11 -18.75
C GLY A 149 9.64 4.67 -17.51
N PHE A 150 9.85 4.03 -16.35
CA PHE A 150 9.32 4.50 -15.07
C PHE A 150 9.76 5.93 -14.76
N LEU A 151 11.05 6.25 -14.88
CA LEU A 151 11.57 7.59 -14.59
C LEU A 151 11.02 8.65 -15.55
N LYS A 152 10.79 8.31 -16.82
CA LYS A 152 10.13 9.22 -17.77
C LYS A 152 8.69 9.52 -17.39
N GLU A 153 7.95 8.53 -16.91
CA GLU A 153 6.60 8.74 -16.38
C GLU A 153 6.63 9.64 -15.13
N MET A 154 7.61 9.46 -14.24
CA MET A 154 7.78 10.34 -13.08
C MET A 154 8.17 11.77 -13.46
N ILE A 155 9.02 11.96 -14.47
CA ILE A 155 9.31 13.29 -15.02
C ILE A 155 8.03 13.91 -15.58
N ALA A 156 7.25 13.17 -16.36
CA ALA A 156 6.00 13.67 -16.91
C ALA A 156 5.02 14.08 -15.81
N GLN A 157 4.94 13.32 -14.71
CA GLN A 157 4.15 13.67 -13.54
C GLN A 157 4.63 14.96 -12.87
N LEU A 158 5.93 15.12 -12.62
CA LEU A 158 6.50 16.33 -12.01
C LEU A 158 6.32 17.58 -12.87
N MET A 159 6.10 17.41 -14.18
CA MET A 159 5.82 18.50 -15.11
C MET A 159 4.32 18.84 -15.21
N GLN A 160 3.44 18.08 -14.56
CA GLN A 160 2.01 18.42 -14.53
C GLN A 160 1.76 19.55 -13.52
N GLU A 161 0.84 20.43 -13.88
CA GLU A 161 0.31 21.44 -12.95
C GLU A 161 -0.34 20.71 -11.77
N PRO A 162 0.11 20.95 -10.53
CA PRO A 162 -0.54 20.37 -9.36
C PRO A 162 -1.85 21.09 -9.05
N LEU A 163 -2.71 20.47 -8.24
CA LEU A 163 -3.92 21.14 -7.77
C LEU A 163 -3.55 22.08 -6.62
N GLU A 164 -3.77 23.37 -6.79
CA GLU A 164 -3.55 24.35 -5.72
C GLU A 164 -4.57 24.15 -4.60
N LEU A 165 -4.09 23.93 -3.38
CA LEU A 165 -4.91 23.72 -2.20
C LEU A 165 -4.92 24.98 -1.34
N GLU A 166 -6.12 25.42 -0.96
CA GLU A 166 -6.31 26.46 0.04
C GLU A 166 -7.51 26.12 0.93
N PHE A 167 -7.27 26.02 2.24
CA PHE A 167 -8.33 25.78 3.21
C PHE A 167 -7.94 26.17 4.63
N GLU A 168 -8.95 26.46 5.46
CA GLU A 168 -8.77 26.66 6.89
C GLU A 168 -9.04 25.38 7.67
N TYR A 169 -8.20 25.10 8.66
CA TYR A 169 -8.41 23.99 9.58
C TYR A 169 -7.82 24.33 10.96
N LYS A 170 -8.64 24.21 12.02
CA LYS A 170 -8.24 24.54 13.40
C LYS A 170 -7.58 25.92 13.55
N GLU A 171 -8.19 26.95 12.96
CA GLU A 171 -7.72 28.34 13.04
C GLU A 171 -6.38 28.61 12.31
N GLU A 172 -5.87 27.63 11.56
CA GLU A 172 -4.73 27.78 10.67
C GLU A 172 -5.18 27.74 9.21
N THR A 173 -4.64 28.64 8.39
CA THR A 173 -4.79 28.61 6.94
C THR A 173 -3.68 27.76 6.33
N TYR A 174 -4.06 26.82 5.49
CA TYR A 174 -3.16 25.96 4.75
C TYR A 174 -3.19 26.37 3.28
N HIS A 175 -2.01 26.61 2.73
CA HIS A 175 -1.79 26.80 1.30
C HIS A 175 -0.82 25.76 0.79
N GLY A 176 -1.01 25.26 -0.42
CA GLY A 176 -0.05 24.34 -1.02
C GLY A 176 -0.60 23.65 -2.23
N GLU A 177 -0.24 22.38 -2.38
CA GLU A 177 -0.49 21.66 -3.61
C GLU A 177 -0.75 20.16 -3.38
N ALA A 178 -1.61 19.60 -4.23
CA ALA A 178 -1.78 18.17 -4.41
C ALA A 178 -1.25 17.76 -5.78
N VAL A 179 -0.11 17.07 -5.79
CA VAL A 179 0.51 16.55 -7.01
C VAL A 179 -0.09 15.17 -7.31
N PRO A 180 -0.75 14.97 -8.46
CA PRO A 180 -1.39 13.69 -8.77
C PRO A 180 -0.35 12.58 -8.98
N VAL A 181 -0.55 11.43 -8.34
CA VAL A 181 0.23 10.23 -8.64
C VAL A 181 -0.33 9.60 -9.92
N THR A 182 0.19 10.02 -11.07
CA THR A 182 -0.33 9.68 -12.40
C THR A 182 -0.54 8.18 -12.64
N GLN A 183 0.33 7.33 -12.09
CA GLN A 183 0.20 5.87 -12.19
C GLN A 183 -1.01 5.30 -11.42
N ALA A 184 -1.53 6.05 -10.45
CA ALA A 184 -2.73 5.74 -9.71
C ALA A 184 -3.99 6.37 -10.34
N CYS A 185 -3.88 7.10 -11.46
CA CYS A 185 -5.03 7.69 -12.13
C CYS A 185 -5.66 6.72 -13.13
N MET A 186 -6.99 6.70 -13.17
CA MET A 186 -7.78 5.90 -14.11
C MET A 186 -8.94 6.71 -14.65
N ASN A 187 -9.07 6.74 -15.99
CA ASN A 187 -10.14 7.44 -16.70
C ASN A 187 -10.29 8.92 -16.29
N GLY A 188 -9.16 9.62 -16.13
CA GLY A 188 -9.13 11.04 -15.74
C GLY A 188 -9.27 11.31 -14.24
N VAL A 189 -9.56 10.30 -13.42
CA VAL A 189 -9.67 10.44 -11.95
C VAL A 189 -8.42 9.91 -11.28
N CYS A 190 -7.83 10.69 -10.36
CA CYS A 190 -6.64 10.28 -9.63
C CYS A 190 -7.00 9.76 -8.24
N TYR A 191 -6.42 8.62 -7.86
CA TYR A 191 -6.74 7.96 -6.59
C TYR A 191 -5.70 8.20 -5.51
N GLU A 192 -4.55 8.79 -5.85
CA GLU A 192 -3.48 9.12 -4.91
C GLU A 192 -2.84 10.46 -5.30
N TYR A 193 -2.50 11.27 -4.30
CA TYR A 193 -1.84 12.57 -4.46
C TYR A 193 -0.74 12.71 -3.41
N GLU A 194 0.39 13.29 -3.81
CA GLU A 194 1.39 13.82 -2.87
C GLU A 194 0.95 15.20 -2.41
N ILE A 195 0.92 15.41 -1.10
CA ILE A 195 0.40 16.62 -0.48
C ILE A 195 1.56 17.41 0.12
N ASN A 196 1.75 18.63 -0.38
CA ASN A 196 2.65 19.62 0.19
C ASN A 196 1.80 20.78 0.72
N LEU A 197 1.92 21.11 1.99
CA LEU A 197 1.21 22.25 2.59
C LEU A 197 2.20 23.12 3.36
N ASN A 198 2.07 24.44 3.20
CA ASN A 198 2.92 25.45 3.82
C ASN A 198 4.43 25.19 3.59
N GLY A 199 4.78 24.67 2.40
CA GLY A 199 6.15 24.32 2.02
C GLY A 199 6.69 23.02 2.62
N GLU A 200 5.87 22.26 3.35
CA GLU A 200 6.25 20.97 3.92
C GLU A 200 5.54 19.81 3.23
N TYR A 201 6.27 18.72 3.01
CA TYR A 201 5.69 17.46 2.60
C TYR A 201 4.86 16.86 3.75
N ILE A 202 3.58 16.67 3.51
CA ILE A 202 2.65 16.13 4.52
C ILE A 202 2.53 14.61 4.37
N GLY A 203 2.57 14.09 3.13
CA GLY A 203 2.44 12.66 2.83
C GLY A 203 1.65 12.37 1.57
N ILE A 204 1.30 11.09 1.36
CA ILE A 204 0.45 10.66 0.25
C ILE A 204 -0.97 10.43 0.75
N ILE A 205 -1.91 11.20 0.23
CA ILE A 205 -3.33 10.98 0.46
C ILE A 205 -3.87 10.03 -0.62
N ARG A 206 -4.77 9.12 -0.23
CA ARG A 206 -5.37 8.15 -1.14
C ARG A 206 -6.88 8.06 -0.99
N ARG A 207 -7.57 7.95 -2.12
CA ARG A 207 -9.02 7.76 -2.19
C ARG A 207 -9.35 6.28 -2.02
N ALA A 208 -9.98 5.92 -0.90
CA ALA A 208 -10.48 4.57 -0.67
C ALA A 208 -12.02 4.55 -0.73
N SER A 209 -12.59 3.35 -0.89
CA SER A 209 -14.06 3.15 -0.84
C SER A 209 -14.74 3.67 0.45
N SER A 210 -13.98 3.85 1.53
CA SER A 210 -14.47 4.38 2.81
C SER A 210 -14.11 5.86 3.04
N GLY A 211 -13.69 6.57 2.00
CA GLY A 211 -13.17 7.95 2.07
C GLY A 211 -11.65 8.05 1.94
N TRP A 212 -11.15 9.28 2.04
CA TRP A 212 -9.73 9.63 1.95
C TRP A 212 -8.92 9.08 3.14
N LYS A 213 -7.68 8.67 2.89
CA LYS A 213 -6.76 8.12 3.90
C LYS A 213 -5.34 8.63 3.69
N MET A 214 -4.60 8.72 4.78
CA MET A 214 -3.18 9.10 4.82
C MET A 214 -2.50 8.26 5.92
N ASN A 215 -1.25 7.86 5.75
CA ASN A 215 -0.55 7.08 6.80
C ASN A 215 0.21 8.00 7.77
N GLU A 216 0.53 9.19 7.30
CA GLU A 216 1.38 10.19 7.95
C GLU A 216 0.60 11.04 8.95
N SER A 217 -0.73 10.97 8.94
CA SER A 217 -1.61 11.67 9.87
C SER A 217 -2.71 10.76 10.41
N GLU A 218 -3.00 10.89 11.71
CA GLU A 218 -4.14 10.22 12.35
C GLU A 218 -5.40 11.11 12.39
N ASP A 219 -5.26 12.42 12.12
CA ASP A 219 -6.36 13.38 12.15
C ASP A 219 -7.28 13.22 10.93
N GLN A 220 -8.34 12.42 11.10
CA GLN A 220 -9.30 12.13 10.03
C GLN A 220 -10.05 13.36 9.52
N LYS A 221 -10.24 14.39 10.35
CA LYS A 221 -10.94 15.62 9.92
C LYS A 221 -10.04 16.44 9.00
N PHE A 222 -8.75 16.52 9.31
CA PHE A 222 -7.76 17.15 8.45
C PHE A 222 -7.64 16.43 7.09
N ILE A 223 -7.50 15.10 7.11
CA ILE A 223 -7.46 14.29 5.88
C ILE A 223 -8.71 14.50 5.03
N LYS A 224 -9.88 14.58 5.68
CA LYS A 224 -11.13 14.84 4.97
C LYS A 224 -11.17 16.25 4.36
N ALA A 225 -10.67 17.26 5.05
CA ALA A 225 -10.62 18.64 4.53
C ALA A 225 -9.76 18.71 3.25
N ILE A 226 -8.57 18.10 3.26
CA ILE A 226 -7.72 17.99 2.07
C ILE A 226 -8.46 17.27 0.94
N GLY A 227 -9.05 16.12 1.24
CA GLY A 227 -9.79 15.33 0.24
C GLY A 227 -10.98 16.07 -0.38
N GLN A 228 -11.67 16.91 0.40
CA GLN A 228 -12.77 17.74 -0.09
C GLN A 228 -12.29 18.85 -1.02
N GLN A 229 -11.12 19.44 -0.75
CA GLN A 229 -10.51 20.42 -1.65
C GLN A 229 -10.12 19.78 -2.98
N ILE A 230 -9.47 18.61 -2.94
CA ILE A 230 -9.14 17.85 -4.15
C ILE A 230 -10.39 17.53 -4.97
N GLU A 231 -11.46 17.05 -4.34
CA GLU A 231 -12.73 16.74 -5.02
C GLU A 231 -13.44 17.96 -5.62
N ALA A 232 -13.15 19.17 -5.13
CA ALA A 232 -13.69 20.41 -5.68
C ALA A 232 -12.91 20.93 -6.89
N LEU A 233 -11.66 20.47 -7.07
CA LEU A 233 -10.72 20.91 -8.09
C LEU A 233 -10.56 19.88 -9.24
N GLU A 234 -10.92 18.60 -9.01
CA GLU A 234 -11.05 17.54 -10.03
C GLU A 234 -12.27 17.74 -10.94
#